data_AF-A0A523GF35-F1
#
_entry.id   AF-A0A523GF35-F1
#
_cell.length_a   1.000
_cell.length_b   1.000
_cell.length_c   1.000
_cell.angle_alpha   90.00
_cell.angle_beta   90.00
_cell.angle_gamma   90.00
#
_symmetry.space_group_name_H-M   'P 1'
#
loop_
_entity.id
_entity.type
_entity.pdbx_description
1 polymer ?
#
loop_
_entity_poly.entity_id
_entity_poly.type
_entity_poly.pdbx_seq_one_letter_code
_entity_poly.pdbx_strand_id
1 'polypeptide(L)'
;MNTEEEPKVIVQPVNKERIRKLLKVAVILGVVTFFEFVIAFTMDSGPLRTAIFILMTIIKAAYIVGEFMHLKYEVKMLMWTILIPMLFVIWLLIALIYEGGSMLNVQ
;
A
#
# COMPACT_ATOMS: atom_id res chain seq x y z
N MET A 1 -10.18 33.01 -40.97
CA MET A 1 -11.05 32.17 -40.12
C MET A 1 -10.40 30.80 -40.13
N ASN A 2 -9.47 30.56 -39.20
CA ASN A 2 -8.82 29.26 -39.08
C ASN A 2 -9.75 28.36 -38.29
N THR A 3 -10.25 27.32 -38.95
CA THR A 3 -11.05 26.26 -38.32
C THR A 3 -10.11 25.51 -37.37
N GLU A 4 -10.28 25.73 -36.07
CA GLU A 4 -9.67 24.90 -35.05
C GLU A 4 -10.32 23.52 -35.13
N GLU A 5 -9.64 22.57 -35.76
CA GLU A 5 -10.05 21.17 -35.74
C GLU A 5 -9.91 20.65 -34.31
N GLU A 6 -11.04 20.51 -33.63
CA GLU A 6 -11.08 19.95 -32.28
C GLU A 6 -10.40 18.58 -32.29
N PRO A 7 -9.38 18.33 -31.43
CA PRO A 7 -8.70 17.06 -31.41
C PRO A 7 -9.71 16.01 -30.93
N LYS A 8 -10.22 15.20 -31.87
CA LYS A 8 -11.24 14.19 -31.59
C LYS A 8 -10.62 13.10 -30.70
N VAL A 9 -10.75 13.27 -29.39
CA VAL A 9 -10.28 12.34 -28.37
C VAL A 9 -11.09 11.05 -28.47
N ILE A 10 -10.56 10.08 -29.21
CA ILE A 10 -11.02 8.70 -29.20
C ILE A 10 -10.76 8.11 -27.80
N VAL A 11 -11.80 8.12 -26.97
CA VAL A 11 -11.75 7.56 -25.61
C VAL A 11 -11.53 6.05 -25.69
N GLN A 12 -10.49 5.54 -25.01
CA GLN A 12 -10.29 4.10 -24.91
C GLN A 12 -11.52 3.44 -24.29
N PRO A 13 -12.04 2.34 -24.87
CA PRO A 13 -13.23 1.69 -24.35
C PRO A 13 -12.96 1.17 -22.92
N VAL A 14 -13.91 1.44 -22.02
CA VAL A 14 -13.86 0.99 -20.63
C VAL A 14 -13.71 -0.52 -20.57
N ASN A 15 -12.55 -0.99 -20.11
CA ASN A 15 -12.27 -2.42 -19.96
C ASN A 15 -12.88 -2.94 -18.65
N LYS A 16 -14.13 -3.42 -18.74
CA LYS A 16 -14.94 -3.92 -17.61
C LYS A 16 -14.31 -5.11 -16.88
N GLU A 17 -13.45 -5.88 -17.54
CA GLU A 17 -12.80 -7.06 -16.94
C GLU A 17 -11.77 -6.66 -15.89
N ARG A 18 -10.99 -5.61 -16.16
CA ARG A 18 -10.03 -5.04 -15.21
C ARG A 18 -10.72 -4.51 -13.95
N ILE A 19 -11.85 -3.82 -14.12
CA ILE A 19 -12.65 -3.27 -13.01
C ILE A 19 -13.15 -4.39 -12.09
N ARG A 20 -13.67 -5.49 -12.67
CA ARG A 20 -14.16 -6.63 -11.88
C ARG A 20 -13.04 -7.32 -11.10
N LYS A 21 -11.83 -7.39 -11.66
CA LYS A 21 -10.68 -8.00 -11.00
C LYS A 21 -10.24 -7.16 -9.78
N LEU A 22 -10.12 -5.84 -9.96
CA LEU A 22 -9.85 -4.91 -8.87
C LEU A 22 -10.91 -4.99 -7.77
N LEU A 23 -12.19 -5.11 -8.14
CA LEU A 23 -13.30 -5.19 -7.19
C LEU A 23 -13.29 -6.51 -6.41
N LYS A 24 -12.94 -7.64 -7.04
CA LYS A 24 -12.73 -8.92 -6.33
C LYS A 24 -11.61 -8.82 -5.31
N VAL A 25 -10.49 -8.22 -5.70
CA VAL A 25 -9.31 -8.04 -4.84
C VAL A 25 -9.65 -7.11 -3.67
N ALA A 26 -10.39 -6.04 -3.92
CA ALA A 26 -10.88 -5.12 -2.89
C ALA A 26 -11.73 -5.84 -1.84
N VAL A 27 -12.65 -6.70 -2.29
CA VAL A 27 -13.51 -7.47 -1.40
C VAL A 27 -12.69 -8.47 -0.58
N ILE A 28 -11.75 -9.19 -1.18
CA ILE A 28 -10.86 -10.12 -0.46
C ILE A 28 -10.09 -9.39 0.65
N LEU A 29 -9.48 -8.25 0.30
CA LEU A 29 -8.72 -7.44 1.25
C LEU A 29 -9.60 -6.83 2.35
N GLY A 30 -10.81 -6.40 2.00
CA GLY A 30 -11.81 -5.94 2.94
C GLY A 30 -12.21 -7.01 3.95
N VAL A 31 -12.44 -8.24 3.48
CA VAL A 31 -12.77 -9.39 4.32
C VAL A 31 -11.61 -9.74 5.27
N VAL A 32 -10.37 -9.83 4.78
CA VAL A 32 -9.19 -10.06 5.62
C VAL A 32 -9.07 -8.98 6.70
N THR A 33 -9.27 -7.72 6.34
CA THR A 33 -9.20 -6.59 7.27
C THR A 33 -10.31 -6.65 8.32
N PHE A 34 -11.52 -7.05 7.92
CA PHE A 34 -12.63 -7.24 8.85
C PHE A 34 -12.31 -8.34 9.88
N PHE A 35 -11.76 -9.47 9.43
CA PHE A 35 -11.33 -10.54 10.32
C PHE A 35 -10.20 -10.10 11.26
N GLU A 36 -9.24 -9.31 10.78
CA GLU A 36 -8.24 -8.68 11.65
C GLU A 36 -8.95 -7.89 12.76
N PHE A 37 -9.86 -6.97 12.43
CA PHE A 37 -10.58 -6.20 13.45
C PHE A 37 -11.32 -7.08 14.47
N VAL A 38 -12.01 -8.13 14.02
CA VAL A 38 -12.70 -9.08 14.92
C VAL A 38 -11.72 -9.75 15.88
N ILE A 39 -10.56 -10.19 15.40
CA ILE A 39 -9.50 -10.77 16.24
C ILE A 39 -8.96 -9.71 17.21
N ALA A 40 -8.82 -8.46 16.78
CA ALA A 40 -8.41 -7.36 17.65
C ALA A 40 -9.38 -7.14 18.82
N PHE A 41 -10.68 -7.24 18.58
CA PHE A 41 -11.67 -7.02 19.63
C PHE A 41 -11.89 -8.26 20.51
N THR A 42 -11.56 -9.46 20.02
CA THR A 42 -11.79 -10.71 20.76
C THR A 42 -10.58 -11.15 21.58
N MET A 43 -9.36 -10.81 21.15
CA MET A 43 -8.12 -11.25 21.79
C MET A 43 -7.53 -10.17 22.70
N ASP A 44 -7.17 -10.55 23.92
CA ASP A 44 -6.50 -9.67 24.88
C ASP A 44 -5.23 -9.03 24.29
N SER A 45 -5.00 -7.78 24.68
CA SER A 45 -3.86 -6.98 24.25
C SER A 45 -2.55 -7.54 24.83
N GLY A 46 -1.96 -8.49 24.11
CA GLY A 46 -0.66 -9.08 24.40
C GLY A 46 0.32 -9.01 23.23
N PRO A 47 1.62 -9.28 23.46
CA PRO A 47 2.65 -9.22 22.43
C PRO A 47 2.40 -10.20 21.27
N LEU A 48 1.73 -11.32 21.55
CA LEU A 48 1.36 -12.33 20.55
C LEU A 48 0.33 -11.78 19.55
N ARG A 49 -0.69 -11.06 20.04
CA ARG A 49 -1.66 -10.36 19.20
C ARG A 49 -0.96 -9.34 18.30
N THR A 50 -0.09 -8.50 18.87
CA THR A 50 0.66 -7.49 18.11
C THR A 50 1.51 -8.12 16.98
N ALA A 51 2.20 -9.23 17.27
CA ALA A 51 2.99 -9.93 16.25
C ALA A 51 2.13 -10.48 15.09
N ILE A 52 0.98 -11.08 15.40
CA ILE A 52 0.03 -11.57 14.39
C ILE A 52 -0.48 -10.43 13.53
N PHE A 53 -0.84 -9.30 14.14
CA PHE A 53 -1.30 -8.11 13.42
C PHE A 53 -0.24 -7.57 12.47
N ILE A 54 1.00 -7.43 12.93
CA ILE A 54 2.11 -6.98 12.09
C ILE A 54 2.27 -7.91 10.89
N LEU A 55 2.25 -9.24 11.12
CA LEU A 55 2.40 -10.22 10.04
C LEU A 55 1.25 -10.15 9.02
N MET A 56 0.00 -10.12 9.47
CA MET A 56 -1.15 -10.00 8.57
C MET A 56 -1.13 -8.68 7.80
N THR A 57 -0.74 -7.58 8.44
CA THR A 57 -0.62 -6.26 7.79
C THR A 57 0.42 -6.28 6.67
N ILE A 58 1.57 -6.95 6.86
CA ILE A 58 2.59 -7.11 5.83
C ILE A 58 2.08 -7.95 4.66
N ILE A 59 1.43 -9.09 4.94
CA ILE A 59 0.85 -9.96 3.90
C ILE A 59 -0.17 -9.20 3.05
N LYS A 60 -1.04 -8.44 3.72
CA LYS A 60 -2.01 -7.54 3.09
C LYS A 60 -1.34 -6.50 2.20
N ALA A 61 -0.31 -5.83 2.70
CA ALA A 61 0.43 -4.82 1.93
C ALA A 61 1.05 -5.42 0.67
N ALA A 62 1.63 -6.62 0.77
CA ALA A 62 2.16 -7.35 -0.39
C ALA A 62 1.07 -7.68 -1.42
N TYR A 63 -0.12 -8.10 -0.97
CA TYR A 63 -1.26 -8.40 -1.84
C TYR A 63 -1.80 -7.15 -2.55
N ILE A 64 -1.84 -6.00 -1.85
CA ILE A 64 -2.22 -4.71 -2.43
C ILE A 64 -1.22 -4.27 -3.51
N VAL A 65 0.07 -4.29 -3.20
CA VAL A 65 1.11 -3.88 -4.16
C VAL A 65 1.15 -4.81 -5.37
N GLY A 66 0.97 -6.12 -5.17
CA GLY A 66 0.93 -7.09 -6.25
C GLY A 66 -0.24 -6.87 -7.22
N GLU A 67 -1.44 -6.66 -6.67
CA GLU A 67 -2.67 -6.82 -7.44
C GLU A 67 -3.43 -5.51 -7.72
N PHE A 68 -3.35 -4.49 -6.85
CA PHE A 68 -3.91 -3.17 -7.12
C PHE A 68 -2.99 -2.28 -7.96
N MET A 69 -1.67 -2.45 -7.82
CA MET A 69 -0.75 -1.57 -8.53
C MET A 69 -0.41 -2.07 -9.94
N HIS A 70 -0.91 -3.22 -10.41
CA HIS A 70 -0.65 -3.74 -11.76
C HIS A 70 0.85 -3.76 -12.13
N LEU A 71 1.74 -3.93 -11.13
CA LEU A 71 3.19 -3.73 -11.33
C LEU A 71 3.93 -5.00 -11.73
N LYS A 72 3.28 -6.17 -11.63
CA LYS A 72 3.99 -7.44 -11.73
C LYS A 72 4.54 -7.73 -13.13
N TYR A 73 3.98 -7.12 -14.19
CA TYR A 73 4.38 -7.43 -15.57
C TYR A 73 4.75 -6.22 -16.46
N GLU A 74 4.33 -4.98 -16.17
CA GLU A 74 4.55 -3.86 -17.11
C GLU A 74 5.45 -2.72 -16.60
N VAL A 75 5.68 -2.57 -15.29
CA VAL A 75 6.28 -1.33 -14.75
C VAL A 75 7.14 -1.56 -13.50
N LYS A 76 8.24 -2.30 -13.66
CA LYS A 76 9.30 -2.43 -12.64
C LYS A 76 9.76 -1.07 -12.11
N MET A 77 9.69 -0.03 -12.94
CA MET A 77 10.04 1.34 -12.58
C MET A 77 9.12 1.93 -11.50
N LEU A 78 7.81 1.69 -11.57
CA LEU A 78 6.85 2.20 -10.59
C LEU A 78 7.06 1.54 -9.21
N MET A 79 7.49 0.28 -9.16
CA MET A 79 7.85 -0.38 -7.90
C MET A 79 9.03 0.34 -7.22
N TRP A 80 10.07 0.69 -7.97
CA TRP A 80 11.20 1.48 -7.45
C TRP A 80 10.79 2.87 -6.98
N THR A 81 9.84 3.53 -7.67
CA THR A 81 9.29 4.82 -7.26
C THR A 81 8.58 4.77 -5.91
N ILE A 82 8.00 3.63 -5.52
CA ILE A 82 7.33 3.47 -4.22
C ILE A 82 8.32 2.97 -3.15
N LEU A 83 9.24 2.07 -3.53
CA LEU A 83 10.18 1.45 -2.60
C LEU A 83 11.23 2.45 -2.09
N ILE A 84 11.74 3.33 -2.96
CA ILE A 84 12.78 4.31 -2.59
C ILE A 84 12.27 5.31 -1.54
N PRO A 85 11.11 5.99 -1.69
CA PRO A 85 10.57 6.86 -0.65
C PRO A 85 10.28 6.14 0.65
N MET A 86 9.76 4.91 0.59
CA MET A 86 9.52 4.10 1.79
C MET A 86 10.81 3.81 2.56
N LEU A 87 11.87 3.43 1.85
CA LEU A 87 13.17 3.18 2.47
C LEU A 87 13.76 4.46 3.08
N PHE A 88 13.61 5.60 2.39
CA PHE A 88 14.04 6.90 2.91
C PHE A 88 13.32 7.27 4.22
N VAL A 89 12.00 7.04 4.30
CA VAL A 89 11.23 7.29 5.53
C VAL A 89 11.68 6.40 6.68
N ILE A 90 11.89 5.10 6.45
CA ILE A 90 12.38 4.18 7.50
C ILE A 90 13.76 4.61 7.98
N TRP A 91 14.66 4.94 7.06
CA TRP A 91 15.99 5.45 7.40
C TRP A 91 15.91 6.75 8.22
N LEU A 92 15.06 7.69 7.82
CA LEU A 92 14.85 8.95 8.52
C LEU A 92 14.29 8.75 9.93
N LEU A 93 13.34 7.83 10.12
CA LEU A 93 12.80 7.49 11.44
C LEU A 93 13.87 6.93 12.36
N ILE A 94 14.72 6.03 11.87
CA ILE A 94 15.84 5.47 12.64
C ILE A 94 16.82 6.58 13.02
N ALA A 95 17.17 7.46 12.07
CA ALA A 95 18.06 8.58 12.32
C ALA A 95 17.51 9.55 13.38
N LEU A 96 16.21 9.90 13.31
CA LEU A 96 15.52 10.74 14.29
C LEU A 96 15.48 10.11 15.69
N ILE A 97 15.23 8.80 15.78
CA ILE A 97 15.23 8.09 17.07
C ILE A 97 16.65 8.05 17.65
N TYR A 98 17.67 7.82 16.82
CA TYR A 98 19.05 7.74 17.27
C TYR A 98 19.59 9.11 17.72
N GLU A 99 19.45 10.15 16.90
CA GLU A 99 19.84 11.52 17.23
C GLU A 99 19.00 12.08 18.39
N GLY A 100 17.68 11.94 18.32
CA GLY A 100 16.78 12.39 19.38
C GLY A 100 16.98 11.66 20.70
N GLY A 101 17.29 10.36 20.67
CA GLY A 101 17.64 9.58 21.85
C GLY A 101 19.01 9.95 22.43
N SER A 102 19.98 10.33 21.58
CA SER A 102 21.28 10.83 22.06
C SER A 102 21.12 12.12 22.85
N MET A 103 20.23 13.02 22.41
CA MET A 103 19.96 14.30 23.09
C MET A 103 19.34 14.10 24.49
N LEU A 104 18.56 13.03 24.67
CA LEU A 104 17.91 12.67 25.93
C LEU A 104 18.86 12.00 26.94
N ASN A 105 19.99 11.46 26.48
CA ASN A 105 21.00 10.76 27.29
C ASN A 105 22.31 11.56 27.50
N VAL A 106 22.43 12.76 26.90
CA VAL A 106 23.58 13.66 27.04
C VAL A 106 23.33 14.71 28.15
N GLN A 107 22.44 14.41 29.10
CA GLN A 107 22.20 15.19 30.30
C GLN A 107 22.49 14.39 31.56
#